data_AF-A0A960SY54-F1
#
_entry.id   AF-A0A960SY54-F1
#
_cell.length_a   1.000
_cell.length_b   1.000
_cell.length_c   1.000
_cell.angle_alpha   90.00
_cell.angle_beta   90.00
_cell.angle_gamma   90.00
#
_symmetry.space_group_name_H-M   'P 1'
#
loop_
_entity.id
_entity.type
_entity.pdbx_description
1 polymer ?
#
loop_
_entity_poly.entity_id
_entity_poly.type
_entity_poly.pdbx_seq_one_letter_code
_entity_poly.pdbx_strand_id
1 'polypeptide(L)'
;MSTGRYFEGEHPALQQRLEEHFQRVRQSFENSGWKGSLVLGGGYGRGEGGVMRSPSGDAFSNDLDYFLFDETPDDPWLAEWSHRIEREETERLGIDVEIKRLRAASIGDPSVSMMFSDLVAGHVPVAGDAGFLTDMRPGLDFSRIAPEEATRLLWNRGSGMFFSRCRMGEETHKPFVIRNHAKLKLALGDAWLCLHGKYTPRCRERAEILDSMELPDGVPELRRWHAQGVEFKFHPFADGPSWTDLEAEAGRLTAAWAEVYLAAEAVRLRRSIPDFHGYLSMPRLLNHAPLARNLALALRDRMKRGAFLRPLGDYPRAGLMRALPCLLGLTPGGVPEAGRFLPKPAGDPAQPASWEATYARWWACYS
;
A
#
# COMPACT_ATOMS: atom_id res chain seq x y z
N MET A 1 24.42 -8.89 11.37
CA MET A 1 24.33 -7.42 11.46
C MET A 1 23.55 -7.08 12.72
N SER A 2 23.98 -6.10 13.51
CA SER A 2 23.21 -5.67 14.69
C SER A 2 21.90 -5.06 14.23
N THR A 3 20.77 -5.67 14.59
CA THR A 3 19.45 -5.08 14.34
C THR A 3 19.22 -4.00 15.38
N GLY A 4 19.23 -2.73 14.95
CA GLY A 4 18.82 -1.63 15.80
C GLY A 4 17.34 -1.74 16.16
N ARG A 5 16.90 -0.99 17.18
CA ARG A 5 15.52 -1.06 17.68
C ARG A 5 14.48 -0.69 16.62
N TYR A 6 14.81 0.28 15.75
CA TYR A 6 13.89 0.87 14.77
C TYR A 6 14.42 0.83 13.32
N PHE A 7 15.72 0.61 13.15
CA PHE A 7 16.42 0.67 11.87
C PHE A 7 17.42 -0.48 11.79
N GLU A 8 17.85 -0.83 10.57
CA GLU A 8 19.05 -1.64 10.41
C GLU A 8 20.31 -0.80 10.66
N GLY A 9 21.27 -1.33 11.43
CA GLY A 9 22.50 -0.60 11.76
C GLY A 9 22.35 0.39 12.92
N GLU A 10 23.41 1.20 13.11
CA GLU A 10 23.53 2.15 14.22
C GLU A 10 23.23 3.58 13.76
N HIS A 11 22.09 4.12 14.21
CA HIS A 11 21.63 5.47 13.85
C HIS A 11 21.21 6.25 15.12
N PRO A 12 22.14 6.55 16.05
CA PRO A 12 21.81 7.05 17.38
C PRO A 12 21.07 8.39 17.38
N ALA A 13 21.44 9.31 16.49
CA ALA A 13 20.76 10.61 16.36
C ALA A 13 19.31 10.44 15.86
N LEU A 14 19.09 9.55 14.89
CA LEU A 14 17.76 9.28 14.35
C LEU A 14 16.89 8.53 15.35
N GLN A 15 17.49 7.59 16.10
CA GLN A 15 16.83 6.93 17.22
C GLN A 15 16.41 7.93 18.29
N GLN A 16 17.29 8.85 18.71
CA GLN A 16 16.94 9.88 19.68
C GLN A 16 15.77 10.74 19.19
N ARG A 17 15.79 11.20 17.94
CA ARG A 17 14.68 11.98 17.34
C ARG A 17 13.35 11.22 17.35
N LEU A 18 13.39 9.91 17.09
CA LEU A 18 12.19 9.07 17.10
C LEU A 18 11.66 8.84 18.53
N GLU A 19 12.55 8.66 19.51
CA GLU A 19 12.17 8.56 20.93
C GLU A 19 11.57 9.87 21.45
N GLU A 20 12.14 11.02 21.08
CA GLU A 20 11.58 12.34 21.40
C GLU A 20 10.18 12.53 20.80
N HIS A 21 9.96 12.04 19.57
CA HIS A 21 8.63 11.98 18.97
C HIS A 21 7.68 11.09 19.76
N PHE A 22 8.08 9.87 20.15
CA PHE A 22 7.26 9.00 20.99
C PHE A 22 6.87 9.64 22.31
N GLN A 23 7.79 10.36 22.96
CA GLN A 23 7.48 11.06 24.21
C GLN A 23 6.41 12.14 24.00
N ARG A 24 6.50 12.94 22.93
CA ARG A 24 5.48 13.96 22.63
C ARG A 24 4.12 13.35 22.34
N VAL A 25 4.08 12.31 21.50
CA VAL A 25 2.84 11.62 21.14
C VAL A 25 2.22 10.94 22.36
N ARG A 26 3.02 10.23 23.16
CA ARG A 26 2.60 9.62 24.44
C ARG A 26 2.02 10.67 25.38
N GLN A 27 2.73 11.76 25.62
CA GLN A 27 2.26 12.81 26.52
C GLN A 27 0.95 13.42 26.04
N SER A 28 0.79 13.64 24.73
CA SER A 28 -0.48 14.13 24.19
C SER A 28 -1.62 13.12 24.33
N PHE A 29 -1.34 11.83 24.15
CA PHE A 29 -2.32 10.76 24.35
C PHE A 29 -2.78 10.70 25.81
N GLU A 30 -1.84 10.67 26.76
CA GLU A 30 -2.11 10.61 28.20
C GLU A 30 -2.88 11.85 28.69
N ASN A 31 -2.48 13.04 28.24
CA ASN A 31 -3.16 14.31 28.58
C ASN A 31 -4.60 14.38 28.06
N SER A 32 -4.91 13.64 27.00
CA SER A 32 -6.26 13.59 26.43
C SER A 32 -7.20 12.68 27.24
N GLY A 33 -6.65 11.84 28.12
CA GLY A 33 -7.43 10.92 28.97
C GLY A 33 -7.92 9.66 28.25
N TRP A 34 -7.51 9.45 27.00
CA TRP A 34 -7.85 8.24 26.22
C TRP A 34 -7.37 6.97 26.94
N LYS A 35 -8.15 5.90 26.82
CA LYS A 35 -7.89 4.61 27.50
C LYS A 35 -7.45 3.50 26.56
N GLY A 36 -7.42 3.79 25.27
CA GLY A 36 -6.95 2.87 24.24
C GLY A 36 -5.44 2.59 24.29
N SER A 37 -4.99 1.89 23.26
CA SER A 37 -3.60 1.51 23.03
C SER A 37 -3.10 2.14 21.74
N LEU A 38 -1.97 2.83 21.80
CA LEU A 38 -1.32 3.43 20.65
C LEU A 38 0.00 2.72 20.38
N VAL A 39 0.10 2.11 19.21
CA VAL A 39 1.30 1.37 18.79
C VAL A 39 1.78 1.85 17.44
N LEU A 40 3.10 1.86 17.26
CA LEU A 40 3.71 2.06 15.95
C LEU A 40 3.92 0.70 15.28
N GLY A 41 3.37 0.53 14.08
CA GLY A 41 3.56 -0.62 13.21
C GLY A 41 4.56 -0.35 12.08
N GLY A 42 4.36 -1.03 10.95
CA GLY A 42 5.13 -0.80 9.74
C GLY A 42 6.62 -1.15 9.86
N GLY A 43 7.46 -0.52 9.02
CA GLY A 43 8.90 -0.77 9.01
C GLY A 43 9.57 -0.47 10.35
N TYR A 44 9.32 0.71 10.90
CA TYR A 44 9.89 1.14 12.18
C TYR A 44 9.45 0.25 13.36
N GLY A 45 8.18 -0.17 13.39
CA GLY A 45 7.68 -1.10 14.42
C GLY A 45 8.38 -2.47 14.40
N ARG A 46 8.93 -2.86 13.25
CA ARG A 46 9.71 -4.10 13.09
C ARG A 46 11.21 -3.90 13.27
N GLY A 47 11.74 -2.68 13.30
CA GLY A 47 13.18 -2.45 13.20
C GLY A 47 13.71 -2.41 11.76
N GLU A 48 12.81 -2.27 10.78
CA GLU A 48 13.10 -2.16 9.35
C GLU A 48 12.80 -0.75 8.80
N GLY A 49 12.96 0.27 9.64
CA GLY A 49 12.82 1.66 9.24
C GLY A 49 13.82 2.04 8.15
N GLY A 50 13.33 2.67 7.08
CA GLY A 50 14.17 3.21 6.03
C GLY A 50 14.94 4.44 6.49
N VAL A 51 16.21 4.50 6.12
CA VAL A 51 17.13 5.59 6.47
C VAL A 51 17.68 6.20 5.20
N MET A 52 17.29 7.46 4.94
CA MET A 52 17.90 8.23 3.86
C MET A 52 19.20 8.84 4.37
N ARG A 53 20.31 8.50 3.71
CA ARG A 53 21.63 9.06 4.03
C ARG A 53 21.88 10.27 3.15
N SER A 54 22.29 11.38 3.75
CA SER A 54 22.73 12.57 3.02
C SER A 54 23.98 13.17 3.66
N PRO A 55 24.67 14.10 2.99
CA PRO A 55 25.78 14.84 3.59
C PRO A 55 25.41 15.60 4.87
N SER A 56 24.12 15.93 5.08
CA SER A 56 23.63 16.58 6.30
C SER A 56 23.30 15.61 7.44
N GLY A 57 23.49 14.31 7.24
CA GLY A 57 23.20 13.25 8.20
C GLY A 57 22.01 12.37 7.83
N ASP A 58 21.73 11.40 8.69
CA ASP A 58 20.65 10.43 8.49
C ASP A 58 19.27 11.06 8.72
N ALA A 59 18.32 10.73 7.84
CA ALA A 59 16.94 11.17 7.91
C ALA A 59 15.97 9.98 7.81
N PHE A 60 14.77 10.17 8.34
CA PHE A 60 13.65 9.24 8.10
C PHE A 60 13.30 9.24 6.62
N SER A 61 12.82 8.11 6.10
CA SER A 61 12.41 8.02 4.70
C SER A 61 11.03 7.43 4.45
N ASN A 62 10.51 6.60 5.34
CA ASN A 62 9.16 6.06 5.21
C ASN A 62 8.25 6.68 6.26
N ASP A 63 6.96 6.55 6.01
CA ASP A 63 5.90 7.12 6.86
C ASP A 63 5.86 6.39 8.21
N LEU A 64 5.28 7.05 9.23
CA LEU A 64 4.98 6.44 10.54
C LEU A 64 3.52 5.96 10.58
N ASP A 65 3.33 4.64 10.48
CA ASP A 65 2.02 3.99 10.59
C ASP A 65 1.67 3.66 12.06
N TYR A 66 0.84 4.50 12.67
CA TYR A 66 0.27 4.24 13.99
C TYR A 66 -1.05 3.49 13.91
N PHE A 67 -1.28 2.62 14.90
CA PHE A 67 -2.55 1.96 15.15
C PHE A 67 -3.03 2.36 16.55
N LEU A 68 -4.18 3.03 16.58
CA LEU A 68 -4.87 3.43 17.81
C LEU A 68 -6.07 2.50 18.02
N PHE A 69 -5.93 1.62 19.01
CA PHE A 69 -6.97 0.69 19.43
C PHE A 69 -7.81 1.31 20.54
N ASP A 70 -9.07 1.60 20.24
CA ASP A 70 -10.04 2.18 21.18
C ASP A 70 -11.42 1.51 21.00
N GLU A 71 -12.25 1.52 22.04
CA GLU A 71 -13.62 0.99 21.96
C GLU A 71 -14.54 1.85 21.09
N THR A 72 -14.19 3.12 20.94
CA THR A 72 -14.92 4.15 20.19
C THR A 72 -14.05 4.80 19.11
N PRO A 73 -13.56 4.04 18.11
CA PRO A 73 -12.66 4.58 17.08
C PRO A 73 -13.29 5.68 16.22
N ASP A 74 -14.62 5.70 16.14
CA ASP A 74 -15.43 6.68 15.41
C ASP A 74 -15.77 7.93 16.26
N ASP A 75 -15.28 8.03 17.50
CA ASP A 75 -15.48 9.22 18.34
C ASP A 75 -14.90 10.46 17.61
N PRO A 76 -15.71 11.52 17.39
CA PRO A 76 -15.27 12.73 16.69
C PRO A 76 -14.08 13.44 17.36
N TRP A 77 -13.99 13.43 18.70
CA TRP A 77 -12.90 14.05 19.45
C TRP A 77 -11.62 13.22 19.34
N LEU A 78 -11.75 11.89 19.33
CA LEU A 78 -10.61 11.00 19.04
C LEU A 78 -10.11 11.23 17.61
N ALA A 79 -11.03 11.37 16.65
CA ALA A 79 -10.71 11.70 15.26
C ALA A 79 -9.96 13.02 15.14
N GLU A 80 -10.48 14.06 15.78
CA GLU A 80 -9.85 15.38 15.79
C GLU A 80 -8.48 15.35 16.45
N TRP A 81 -8.33 14.65 17.58
CA TRP A 81 -7.05 14.43 18.24
C TRP A 81 -6.05 13.75 17.30
N SER A 82 -6.44 12.63 16.66
CA SER A 82 -5.57 11.92 15.71
C SER A 82 -5.13 12.83 14.57
N HIS A 83 -6.06 13.51 13.90
CA HIS A 83 -5.75 14.39 12.79
C HIS A 83 -4.86 15.57 13.19
N ARG A 84 -5.01 16.08 14.42
CA ARG A 84 -4.12 17.12 14.94
C ARG A 84 -2.69 16.59 15.11
N ILE A 85 -2.53 15.42 15.72
CA ILE A 85 -1.21 14.78 15.91
C ILE A 85 -0.56 14.43 14.56
N GLU A 86 -1.32 13.85 13.63
CA GLU A 86 -0.86 13.56 12.27
C GLU A 86 -0.25 14.81 11.62
N ARG A 87 -0.97 15.95 11.63
CA ARG A 87 -0.47 17.20 11.05
C ARG A 87 0.76 17.76 11.78
N GLU A 88 0.68 17.89 13.09
CA GLU A 88 1.74 18.50 13.91
C GLU A 88 3.05 17.71 13.82
N GLU A 89 2.98 16.38 13.89
CA GLU A 89 4.19 15.55 13.85
C GLU A 89 4.68 15.31 12.41
N THR A 90 3.81 15.32 11.40
CA THR A 90 4.24 15.31 9.99
C THR A 90 5.09 16.54 9.69
N GLU A 91 4.65 17.73 10.10
CA GLU A 91 5.40 18.98 9.92
C GLU A 91 6.75 18.94 10.64
N ARG A 92 6.80 18.41 11.87
CA ARG A 92 8.03 18.32 12.67
C ARG A 92 9.04 17.32 12.12
N LEU A 93 8.56 16.16 11.65
CA LEU A 93 9.44 15.09 11.20
C LEU A 93 9.85 15.22 9.73
N GLY A 94 9.05 15.90 8.92
CA GLY A 94 9.23 15.99 7.47
C GLY A 94 8.87 14.69 6.73
N ILE A 95 8.15 13.78 7.39
CA ILE A 95 7.59 12.54 6.84
C ILE A 95 6.15 12.39 7.32
N ASP A 96 5.31 11.68 6.55
CA ASP A 96 3.90 11.51 6.90
C ASP A 96 3.75 10.67 8.19
N VAL A 97 2.89 11.13 9.09
CA VAL A 97 2.43 10.40 10.27
C VAL A 97 0.95 10.10 10.08
N GLU A 98 0.58 8.82 10.13
CA GLU A 98 -0.80 8.35 9.94
C GLU A 98 -1.26 7.56 11.17
N ILE A 99 -2.45 7.86 11.71
CA ILE A 99 -3.05 7.17 12.86
C ILE A 99 -4.33 6.44 12.43
N LYS A 100 -4.25 5.11 12.35
CA LYS A 100 -5.38 4.24 12.05
C LYS A 100 -6.14 3.90 13.33
N ARG A 101 -7.36 4.41 13.45
CA ARG A 101 -8.25 4.17 14.60
C ARG A 101 -9.08 2.92 14.37
N LEU A 102 -9.00 1.96 15.27
CA LEU A 102 -9.63 0.64 15.15
C LEU A 102 -10.12 0.14 16.51
N ARG A 103 -11.03 -0.84 16.52
CA ARG A 103 -11.29 -1.66 17.72
C ARG A 103 -10.31 -2.83 17.76
N ALA A 104 -9.82 -3.24 18.93
CA ALA A 104 -8.98 -4.44 19.03
C ALA A 104 -9.71 -5.68 18.47
N ALA A 105 -11.01 -5.82 18.76
CA ALA A 105 -11.85 -6.89 18.22
C ALA A 105 -11.97 -6.90 16.68
N SER A 106 -11.66 -5.80 15.99
CA SER A 106 -11.72 -5.71 14.52
C SER A 106 -10.53 -6.39 13.82
N ILE A 107 -9.46 -6.74 14.56
CA ILE A 107 -8.31 -7.47 14.00
C ILE A 107 -8.74 -8.85 13.49
N GLY A 108 -9.65 -9.52 14.23
CA GLY A 108 -10.07 -10.88 13.90
C GLY A 108 -8.90 -11.87 13.95
N ASP A 109 -8.79 -12.74 12.95
CA ASP A 109 -7.61 -13.59 12.75
C ASP A 109 -6.53 -12.78 12.01
N PRO A 110 -5.42 -12.39 12.66
CA PRO A 110 -4.37 -11.60 12.01
C PRO A 110 -3.71 -12.35 10.86
N SER A 111 -3.73 -13.69 10.84
CA SER A 111 -3.05 -14.54 9.86
C SER A 111 -3.62 -14.40 8.44
N VAL A 112 -4.83 -13.87 8.29
CA VAL A 112 -5.46 -13.69 6.97
C VAL A 112 -5.17 -12.32 6.34
N SER A 113 -4.58 -11.39 7.10
CA SER A 113 -4.21 -10.06 6.63
C SER A 113 -2.70 -9.84 6.71
N MET A 114 -2.12 -9.38 5.60
CA MET A 114 -0.70 -9.00 5.58
C MET A 114 -0.41 -7.87 6.57
N MET A 115 -1.31 -6.89 6.67
CA MET A 115 -1.15 -5.73 7.56
C MET A 115 -1.19 -6.13 9.04
N PHE A 116 -2.20 -6.92 9.46
CA PHE A 116 -2.32 -7.32 10.86
C PHE A 116 -1.29 -8.39 11.25
N SER A 117 -0.96 -9.32 10.36
CA SER A 117 0.16 -10.25 10.56
C SER A 117 1.46 -9.49 10.83
N ASP A 118 1.79 -8.51 9.98
CA ASP A 118 2.98 -7.67 10.17
C ASP A 118 2.96 -6.89 11.49
N LEU A 119 1.81 -6.32 11.87
CA LEU A 119 1.65 -5.55 13.10
C LEU A 119 1.81 -6.42 14.35
N VAL A 120 1.18 -7.59 14.37
CA VAL A 120 1.31 -8.55 15.49
C VAL A 120 2.75 -9.04 15.59
N ALA A 121 3.38 -9.35 14.45
CA ALA A 121 4.75 -9.84 14.39
C ALA A 121 5.79 -8.82 14.89
N GLY A 122 5.57 -7.52 14.64
CA GLY A 122 6.43 -6.48 15.18
C GLY A 122 5.73 -5.12 15.25
N HIS A 123 5.70 -4.59 16.47
CA HIS A 123 5.18 -3.28 16.81
C HIS A 123 5.97 -2.69 17.97
N VAL A 124 5.87 -1.38 18.12
CA VAL A 124 6.43 -0.62 19.25
C VAL A 124 5.28 -0.01 20.03
N PRO A 125 5.05 -0.40 21.29
CA PRO A 125 4.08 0.27 22.15
C PRO A 125 4.52 1.71 22.42
N VAL A 126 3.64 2.67 22.12
CA VAL A 126 3.90 4.09 22.36
C VAL A 126 3.12 4.58 23.57
N ALA A 127 1.83 4.26 23.70
CA ALA A 127 1.01 4.56 24.88
C ALA A 127 -0.06 3.49 25.12
N GLY A 128 -0.53 3.34 26.36
CA GLY A 128 -1.52 2.32 26.73
C GLY A 128 -0.97 0.89 26.75
N ASP A 129 -1.85 -0.08 26.95
CA ASP A 129 -1.49 -1.51 27.00
C ASP A 129 -1.66 -2.17 25.63
N ALA A 130 -0.57 -2.73 25.09
CA ALA A 130 -0.53 -3.45 23.82
C ALA A 130 -0.34 -4.97 24.01
N GLY A 131 -0.52 -5.49 25.24
CA GLY A 131 -0.33 -6.91 25.58
C GLY A 131 -1.12 -7.85 24.67
N PHE A 132 -2.34 -7.48 24.31
CA PHE A 132 -3.20 -8.28 23.43
C PHE A 132 -2.58 -8.57 22.05
N LEU A 133 -1.74 -7.69 21.50
CA LEU A 133 -1.01 -7.96 20.25
C LEU A 133 0.12 -8.98 20.48
N THR A 134 0.77 -8.92 21.64
CA THR A 134 1.80 -9.90 22.00
C THR A 134 1.20 -11.29 22.18
N ASP A 135 0.02 -11.37 22.80
CA ASP A 135 -0.71 -12.61 23.03
C ASP A 135 -1.17 -13.29 21.73
N MET A 136 -1.35 -12.53 20.65
CA MET A 136 -1.70 -13.06 19.33
C MET A 136 -0.51 -13.69 18.58
N ARG A 137 0.74 -13.36 18.95
CA ARG A 137 1.95 -13.80 18.19
C ARG A 137 2.09 -15.31 18.05
N PRO A 138 1.87 -16.15 19.09
CA PRO A 138 2.03 -17.60 18.96
C PRO A 138 1.07 -18.24 17.95
N GLY A 139 -0.05 -17.59 17.62
CA GLY A 139 -1.04 -18.07 16.67
C GLY A 139 -0.85 -17.58 15.24
N LEU A 140 0.19 -16.80 14.96
CA LEU A 140 0.44 -16.26 13.61
C LEU A 140 0.88 -17.36 12.64
N ASP A 141 0.20 -17.42 11.50
CA ASP A 141 0.57 -18.26 10.36
C ASP A 141 0.51 -17.46 9.06
N PHE A 142 1.66 -16.97 8.61
CA PHE A 142 1.77 -16.16 7.39
C PHE A 142 1.41 -16.93 6.10
N SER A 143 1.38 -18.27 6.13
CA SER A 143 0.94 -19.05 4.98
C SER A 143 -0.56 -18.93 4.71
N ARG A 144 -1.32 -18.43 5.69
CA ARG A 144 -2.78 -18.23 5.62
C ARG A 144 -3.19 -16.83 5.16
N ILE A 145 -2.23 -15.96 4.82
CA ILE A 145 -2.56 -14.62 4.28
C ILE A 145 -3.46 -14.80 3.07
N ALA A 146 -4.57 -14.07 3.06
CA ALA A 146 -5.58 -14.22 2.03
C ALA A 146 -5.05 -13.70 0.67
N PRO A 147 -5.32 -14.40 -0.46
CA PRO A 147 -4.92 -13.94 -1.79
C PRO A 147 -5.42 -12.52 -2.14
N GLU A 148 -6.54 -12.10 -1.54
CA GLU A 148 -7.07 -10.74 -1.59
C GLU A 148 -6.03 -9.68 -1.21
N GLU A 149 -5.12 -9.99 -0.28
CA GLU A 149 -4.08 -9.06 0.17
C GLU A 149 -3.01 -8.86 -0.90
N ALA A 150 -2.67 -9.89 -1.68
CA ALA A 150 -1.77 -9.77 -2.84
C ALA A 150 -2.40 -8.90 -3.92
N THR A 151 -3.68 -9.14 -4.26
CA THR A 151 -4.43 -8.27 -5.18
C THR A 151 -4.47 -6.83 -4.69
N ARG A 152 -4.77 -6.59 -3.41
CA ARG A 152 -4.88 -5.25 -2.82
C ARG A 152 -3.54 -4.51 -2.85
N LEU A 153 -2.46 -5.21 -2.53
CA LEU A 153 -1.09 -4.70 -2.62
C LEU A 153 -0.74 -4.30 -4.06
N LEU A 154 -0.96 -5.19 -5.01
CA LEU A 154 -0.66 -4.93 -6.42
C LEU A 154 -1.56 -3.85 -7.00
N TRP A 155 -2.84 -3.79 -6.63
CA TRP A 155 -3.74 -2.72 -7.04
C TRP A 155 -3.23 -1.36 -6.56
N ASN A 156 -2.83 -1.24 -5.28
CA ASN A 156 -2.20 -0.02 -4.75
C ASN A 156 -0.94 0.38 -5.53
N ARG A 157 -0.04 -0.58 -5.82
CA ARG A 157 1.19 -0.29 -6.56
C ARG A 157 0.98 0.00 -8.04
N GLY A 158 0.02 -0.66 -8.68
CA GLY A 158 -0.37 -0.38 -10.06
C GLY A 158 -0.94 1.04 -10.20
N SER A 159 -1.73 1.50 -9.23
CA SER A 159 -2.19 2.89 -9.19
C SER A 159 -1.04 3.89 -9.00
N GLY A 160 -0.05 3.54 -8.17
CA GLY A 160 1.21 4.28 -8.06
C GLY A 160 1.93 4.40 -9.42
N MET A 161 1.99 3.31 -10.19
CA MET A 161 2.55 3.34 -11.56
C MET A 161 1.74 4.20 -12.53
N PHE A 162 0.42 4.17 -12.44
CA PHE A 162 -0.42 5.06 -13.24
C PHE A 162 -0.12 6.53 -12.92
N PHE A 163 -0.06 6.89 -11.63
CA PHE A 163 0.30 8.26 -11.23
C PHE A 163 1.73 8.62 -11.65
N SER A 164 2.69 7.70 -11.57
CA SER A 164 4.04 7.92 -12.09
C SER A 164 4.01 8.25 -13.58
N ARG A 165 3.28 7.47 -14.38
CA ARG A 165 3.13 7.69 -15.82
C ARG A 165 2.53 9.07 -16.15
N CYS A 166 1.58 9.56 -15.35
CA CYS A 166 0.99 10.89 -15.54
C CYS A 166 1.98 12.03 -15.26
N ARG A 167 3.03 11.79 -14.46
CA ARG A 167 3.96 12.80 -13.95
C ARG A 167 5.38 12.67 -14.47
N MET A 168 5.61 11.74 -15.40
CA MET A 168 6.91 11.55 -16.04
C MET A 168 7.30 12.77 -16.87
N GLY A 169 8.58 13.15 -16.83
CA GLY A 169 9.14 14.27 -17.57
C GLY A 169 9.26 15.59 -16.78
N GLU A 170 8.68 15.66 -15.58
CA GLU A 170 8.81 16.82 -14.68
C GLU A 170 9.79 16.53 -13.54
N GLU A 171 10.93 17.23 -13.48
CA GLU A 171 11.99 16.97 -12.49
C GLU A 171 11.50 17.00 -11.03
N THR A 172 10.55 17.88 -10.71
CA THR A 172 9.90 17.97 -9.38
C THR A 172 9.19 16.68 -8.98
N HIS A 173 8.79 15.85 -9.94
CA HIS A 173 8.11 14.58 -9.74
C HIS A 173 9.02 13.36 -9.86
N LYS A 174 10.29 13.53 -10.25
CA LYS A 174 11.23 12.42 -10.40
C LYS A 174 11.41 11.56 -9.15
N PRO A 175 11.55 12.12 -7.92
CA PRO A 175 11.61 11.31 -6.70
C PRO A 175 10.34 10.49 -6.46
N PHE A 176 9.17 11.05 -6.81
CA PHE A 176 7.89 10.34 -6.72
C PHE A 176 7.86 9.13 -7.67
N VAL A 177 8.33 9.29 -8.90
CA VAL A 177 8.39 8.22 -9.90
C VAL A 177 9.34 7.11 -9.45
N ILE A 178 10.58 7.45 -9.06
CA ILE A 178 11.59 6.50 -8.57
C ILE A 178 11.04 5.69 -7.39
N ARG A 179 10.45 6.37 -6.40
CA ARG A 179 9.87 5.72 -5.22
C ARG A 179 8.74 4.73 -5.58
N ASN A 180 7.86 5.09 -6.52
CA ASN A 180 6.80 4.19 -6.95
C ASN A 180 7.33 2.97 -7.72
N HIS A 181 8.36 3.14 -8.55
CA HIS A 181 9.03 2.02 -9.23
C HIS A 181 9.63 1.05 -8.21
N ALA A 182 10.38 1.56 -7.23
CA ALA A 182 10.95 0.74 -6.17
C ALA A 182 9.88 0.03 -5.32
N LYS A 183 8.80 0.73 -4.96
CA LYS A 183 7.66 0.15 -4.22
C LYS A 183 6.96 -0.95 -5.02
N LEU A 184 6.83 -0.81 -6.35
CA LEU A 184 6.28 -1.87 -7.19
C LEU A 184 7.23 -3.07 -7.27
N LYS A 185 8.53 -2.85 -7.50
CA LYS A 185 9.54 -3.93 -7.52
C LYS A 185 9.48 -4.82 -6.27
N LEU A 186 9.41 -4.21 -5.09
CA LEU A 186 9.23 -4.92 -3.83
C LEU A 186 7.88 -5.68 -3.79
N ALA A 187 6.79 -5.00 -4.15
CA ALA A 187 5.45 -5.57 -4.08
C ALA A 187 5.21 -6.75 -5.04
N LEU A 188 5.87 -6.79 -6.20
CA LEU A 188 5.76 -7.93 -7.12
C LEU A 188 6.24 -9.23 -6.44
N GLY A 189 7.40 -9.19 -5.79
CA GLY A 189 7.91 -10.36 -5.07
C GLY A 189 7.11 -10.68 -3.80
N ASP A 190 6.70 -9.65 -3.05
CA ASP A 190 5.86 -9.83 -1.84
C ASP A 190 4.50 -10.47 -2.19
N ALA A 191 3.89 -10.07 -3.31
CA ALA A 191 2.67 -10.68 -3.81
C ALA A 191 2.90 -12.13 -4.24
N TRP A 192 3.99 -12.42 -4.96
CA TRP A 192 4.33 -13.79 -5.36
C TRP A 192 4.54 -14.71 -4.16
N LEU A 193 5.28 -14.25 -3.14
CA LEU A 193 5.47 -14.97 -1.87
C LEU A 193 4.14 -15.23 -1.17
N CYS A 194 3.25 -14.24 -1.13
CA CYS A 194 1.91 -14.35 -0.55
C CYS A 194 1.08 -15.45 -1.24
N LEU A 195 1.04 -15.45 -2.58
CA LEU A 195 0.28 -16.45 -3.35
C LEU A 195 0.75 -17.89 -3.12
N HIS A 196 1.99 -18.10 -2.69
CA HIS A 196 2.57 -19.42 -2.42
C HIS A 196 2.62 -19.77 -0.92
N GLY A 197 2.03 -18.94 -0.06
CA GLY A 197 2.07 -19.15 1.40
C GLY A 197 3.49 -19.06 1.97
N LYS A 198 4.37 -18.29 1.34
CA LYS A 198 5.79 -18.12 1.69
C LYS A 198 6.13 -16.70 2.17
N TYR A 199 5.13 -15.85 2.37
CA TYR A 199 5.33 -14.52 2.91
C TYR A 199 5.86 -14.58 4.35
N THR A 200 6.76 -13.68 4.70
CA THR A 200 7.25 -13.47 6.07
C THR A 200 7.33 -11.96 6.36
N PRO A 201 7.31 -11.53 7.63
CA PRO A 201 7.24 -10.11 7.97
C PRO A 201 8.56 -9.35 7.72
N ARG A 202 9.67 -10.09 7.55
CA ARG A 202 11.02 -9.54 7.37
C ARG A 202 11.40 -9.47 5.90
N CYS A 203 11.79 -8.29 5.43
CA CYS A 203 12.05 -8.06 4.01
C CYS A 203 13.25 -8.85 3.48
N ARG A 204 14.30 -9.03 4.29
CA ARG A 204 15.49 -9.81 3.89
C ARG A 204 15.20 -11.30 3.80
N GLU A 205 14.46 -11.85 4.78
CA GLU A 205 14.00 -13.24 4.73
C GLU A 205 13.15 -13.50 3.48
N ARG A 206 12.26 -12.55 3.11
CA ARG A 206 11.48 -12.64 1.87
C ARG A 206 12.36 -12.74 0.62
N ALA A 207 13.44 -11.96 0.54
CA ALA A 207 14.38 -12.02 -0.58
C ALA A 207 15.09 -13.38 -0.65
N GLU A 208 15.56 -13.90 0.49
CA GLU A 208 16.22 -15.22 0.59
C GLU A 208 15.27 -16.37 0.20
N ILE A 209 14.00 -16.31 0.62
CA ILE A 209 13.01 -17.31 0.25
C ILE A 209 12.74 -17.26 -1.26
N LEU A 210 12.56 -16.05 -1.81
CA LEU A 210 12.31 -15.85 -3.24
C LEU A 210 13.46 -16.39 -4.10
N ASP A 211 14.69 -16.42 -3.58
CA ASP A 211 15.86 -17.02 -4.22
C ASP A 211 15.80 -18.56 -4.34
N SER A 212 14.81 -19.23 -3.76
CA SER A 212 14.59 -20.67 -3.93
C SER A 212 13.30 -20.99 -4.69
N MET A 213 12.49 -19.98 -5.01
CA MET A 213 11.17 -20.18 -5.61
C MET A 213 11.20 -20.24 -7.13
N GLU A 214 10.34 -21.06 -7.71
CA GLU A 214 9.97 -20.93 -9.11
C GLU A 214 9.33 -19.56 -9.35
N LEU A 215 9.77 -18.90 -10.43
CA LEU A 215 9.30 -17.57 -10.82
C LEU A 215 8.25 -17.71 -11.92
N PRO A 216 7.35 -16.73 -12.08
CA PRO A 216 6.45 -16.73 -13.22
C PRO A 216 7.26 -16.52 -14.51
N ASP A 217 6.97 -17.32 -15.54
CA ASP A 217 7.70 -17.34 -16.82
C ASP A 217 7.82 -15.94 -17.45
N GLY A 218 6.77 -15.12 -17.35
CA GLY A 218 6.74 -13.75 -17.87
C GLY A 218 7.53 -12.72 -17.07
N VAL A 219 8.13 -13.11 -15.94
CA VAL A 219 8.82 -12.18 -15.01
C VAL A 219 10.14 -12.76 -14.47
N PRO A 220 11.11 -13.12 -15.33
CA PRO A 220 12.36 -13.72 -14.89
C PRO A 220 13.20 -12.79 -13.99
N GLU A 221 13.02 -11.46 -14.09
CA GLU A 221 13.73 -10.47 -13.27
C GLU A 221 13.17 -10.30 -11.86
N LEU A 222 12.10 -11.03 -11.49
CA LEU A 222 11.38 -10.82 -10.24
C LEU A 222 12.30 -10.80 -9.00
N ARG A 223 13.26 -11.72 -8.92
CA ARG A 223 14.25 -11.77 -7.82
C ARG A 223 15.13 -10.53 -7.76
N ARG A 224 15.70 -10.15 -8.91
CA ARG A 224 16.56 -8.96 -9.02
C ARG A 224 15.77 -7.70 -8.65
N TRP A 225 14.53 -7.58 -9.10
CA TRP A 225 13.67 -6.45 -8.75
C TRP A 225 13.30 -6.45 -7.27
N HIS A 226 12.93 -7.58 -6.70
CA HIS A 226 12.64 -7.67 -5.27
C HIS A 226 13.83 -7.23 -4.43
N ALA A 227 15.04 -7.74 -4.72
CA ALA A 227 16.27 -7.34 -4.06
C ALA A 227 16.54 -5.82 -4.19
N GLN A 228 16.32 -5.23 -5.37
CA GLN A 228 16.41 -3.77 -5.56
C GLN A 228 15.37 -3.00 -4.74
N GLY A 229 14.15 -3.52 -4.62
CA GLY A 229 13.10 -2.93 -3.82
C GLY A 229 13.40 -2.99 -2.32
N VAL A 230 13.99 -4.10 -1.85
CA VAL A 230 14.49 -4.25 -0.48
C VAL A 230 15.62 -3.25 -0.21
N GLU A 231 16.59 -3.15 -1.12
CA GLU A 231 17.71 -2.21 -0.97
C GLU A 231 17.21 -0.76 -0.92
N PHE A 232 16.30 -0.38 -1.82
CA PHE A 232 15.70 0.95 -1.82
C PHE A 232 14.86 1.22 -0.56
N LYS A 233 14.18 0.21 -0.01
CA LYS A 233 13.42 0.37 1.25
C LYS A 233 14.33 0.82 2.39
N PHE A 234 15.52 0.22 2.50
CA PHE A 234 16.47 0.52 3.57
C PHE A 234 17.34 1.75 3.28
N HIS A 235 17.77 1.90 2.02
CA HIS A 235 18.67 2.95 1.56
C HIS A 235 18.07 3.68 0.34
N PRO A 236 17.00 4.46 0.56
CA PRO A 236 16.35 5.20 -0.51
C PRO A 236 17.26 6.32 -1.02
N PHE A 237 17.16 6.58 -2.33
CA PHE A 237 17.88 7.63 -3.02
C PHE A 237 16.93 8.44 -3.91
N ALA A 238 17.17 9.74 -4.01
CA ALA A 238 16.36 10.65 -4.83
C ALA A 238 16.92 10.80 -6.26
N ASP A 239 18.23 10.64 -6.42
CA ASP A 239 18.93 10.79 -7.69
C ASP A 239 19.34 9.42 -8.23
N GLY A 240 19.32 9.23 -9.54
CA GLY A 240 19.94 8.03 -10.13
C GLY A 240 19.63 7.83 -11.60
N PRO A 241 18.40 7.48 -11.99
CA PRO A 241 18.10 7.15 -13.38
C PRO A 241 17.80 8.39 -14.25
N SER A 242 18.09 8.32 -15.55
CA SER A 242 17.56 9.29 -16.51
C SER A 242 16.05 9.08 -16.73
N TRP A 243 15.34 10.06 -17.31
CA TRP A 243 13.93 9.85 -17.68
C TRP A 243 13.75 8.71 -18.68
N THR A 244 14.65 8.61 -19.66
CA THR A 244 14.68 7.51 -20.63
C THR A 244 14.77 6.15 -19.94
N ASP A 245 15.60 6.01 -18.91
CA ASP A 245 15.72 4.77 -18.13
C ASP A 245 14.45 4.48 -17.32
N LEU A 246 13.85 5.52 -16.72
CA LEU A 246 12.59 5.38 -15.98
C LEU A 246 11.44 4.96 -16.88
N GLU A 247 11.31 5.56 -18.07
CA GLU A 247 10.27 5.19 -19.04
C GLU A 247 10.43 3.74 -19.51
N ALA A 248 11.65 3.34 -19.87
CA ALA A 248 11.95 1.97 -20.27
C ALA A 248 11.67 0.98 -19.12
N GLU A 249 12.01 1.34 -17.89
CA GLU A 249 11.71 0.52 -16.72
C GLU A 249 10.22 0.46 -16.40
N ALA A 250 9.48 1.56 -16.53
CA ALA A 250 8.04 1.57 -16.30
C ALA A 250 7.29 0.64 -17.25
N GLY A 251 7.70 0.55 -18.52
CA GLY A 251 7.16 -0.42 -19.46
C GLY A 251 7.34 -1.86 -18.99
N ARG A 252 8.56 -2.23 -18.58
CA ARG A 252 8.87 -3.57 -18.05
C ARG A 252 8.12 -3.88 -16.75
N LEU A 253 8.09 -2.94 -15.81
CA LEU A 253 7.39 -3.10 -14.55
C LEU A 253 5.87 -3.20 -14.73
N THR A 254 5.31 -2.47 -15.69
CA THR A 254 3.87 -2.53 -16.01
C THR A 254 3.49 -3.89 -16.61
N ALA A 255 4.33 -4.45 -17.49
CA ALA A 255 4.16 -5.80 -18.01
C ALA A 255 4.29 -6.86 -16.90
N ALA A 256 5.31 -6.76 -16.05
CA ALA A 256 5.47 -7.65 -14.91
C ALA A 256 4.29 -7.58 -13.91
N TRP A 257 3.79 -6.37 -13.67
CA TRP A 257 2.59 -6.15 -12.86
C TRP A 257 1.38 -6.85 -13.46
N ALA A 258 1.19 -6.79 -14.79
CA ALA A 258 0.09 -7.47 -15.45
C ALA A 258 0.09 -8.98 -15.16
N GLU A 259 1.23 -9.63 -15.36
CA GLU A 259 1.42 -11.07 -15.14
C GLU A 259 1.11 -11.47 -13.69
N VAL A 260 1.74 -10.80 -12.72
CA VAL A 260 1.57 -11.12 -11.30
C VAL A 260 0.16 -10.75 -10.82
N TYR A 261 -0.44 -9.68 -11.34
CA TYR A 261 -1.80 -9.27 -10.98
C TYR A 261 -2.83 -10.28 -11.50
N LEU A 262 -2.73 -10.73 -12.75
CA LEU A 262 -3.63 -11.75 -13.29
C LEU A 262 -3.45 -13.09 -12.57
N ALA A 263 -2.23 -13.46 -12.19
CA ALA A 263 -1.99 -14.63 -11.33
C ALA A 263 -2.67 -14.49 -9.95
N ALA A 264 -2.53 -13.33 -9.30
CA ALA A 264 -3.19 -13.05 -8.03
C ALA A 264 -4.72 -13.10 -8.15
N GLU A 265 -5.28 -12.48 -9.18
CA GLU A 265 -6.72 -12.48 -9.45
C GLU A 265 -7.22 -13.89 -9.79
N ALA A 266 -6.44 -14.70 -10.50
CA ALA A 266 -6.81 -16.07 -10.82
C ALA A 266 -6.94 -16.94 -9.56
N VAL A 267 -6.01 -16.78 -8.60
CA VAL A 267 -6.07 -17.45 -7.29
C VAL A 267 -7.26 -16.92 -6.47
N ARG A 268 -7.38 -15.59 -6.33
CA ARG A 268 -8.44 -14.94 -5.54
C ARG A 268 -9.83 -15.30 -6.04
N LEU A 269 -10.04 -15.26 -7.36
CA LEU A 269 -11.33 -15.56 -7.99
C LEU A 269 -11.54 -17.05 -8.26
N ARG A 270 -10.52 -17.89 -7.98
CA ARG A 270 -10.51 -19.34 -8.24
C ARG A 270 -10.89 -19.66 -9.68
N ARG A 271 -10.32 -18.94 -10.63
CA ARG A 271 -10.63 -19.04 -12.05
C ARG A 271 -9.41 -18.72 -12.90
N SER A 272 -9.26 -19.39 -14.05
CA SER A 272 -8.26 -19.00 -15.04
C SER A 272 -8.62 -17.65 -15.69
N ILE A 273 -7.65 -16.74 -15.77
CA ILE A 273 -7.78 -15.41 -16.36
C ILE A 273 -6.56 -15.19 -17.26
N PRO A 274 -6.64 -15.58 -18.54
CA PRO A 274 -5.48 -15.56 -19.42
C PRO A 274 -5.04 -14.14 -19.82
N ASP A 275 -5.97 -13.19 -19.77
CA ASP A 275 -5.72 -11.81 -20.19
C ASP A 275 -6.69 -10.81 -19.53
N PHE A 276 -6.41 -9.52 -19.74
CA PHE A 276 -7.30 -8.47 -19.25
C PHE A 276 -8.64 -8.40 -20.00
N HIS A 277 -8.76 -8.90 -21.23
CA HIS A 277 -10.06 -8.92 -21.91
C HIS A 277 -11.05 -9.81 -21.14
N GLY A 278 -10.62 -11.02 -20.76
CA GLY A 278 -11.36 -11.93 -19.89
C GLY A 278 -11.63 -11.31 -18.52
N TYR A 279 -10.63 -10.67 -17.91
CA TYR A 279 -10.75 -9.98 -16.63
C TYR A 279 -11.85 -8.90 -16.62
N LEU A 280 -11.81 -8.00 -17.62
CA LEU A 280 -12.74 -6.89 -17.74
C LEU A 280 -14.17 -7.33 -18.05
N SER A 281 -14.33 -8.48 -18.71
CA SER A 281 -15.64 -9.06 -19.04
C SER A 281 -16.38 -9.66 -17.84
N MET A 282 -15.70 -9.84 -16.70
CA MET A 282 -16.30 -10.49 -15.54
C MET A 282 -17.46 -9.69 -14.95
N PRO A 283 -18.61 -10.34 -14.67
CA PRO A 283 -19.80 -9.64 -14.18
C PRO A 283 -19.58 -9.01 -12.81
N ARG A 284 -18.81 -9.68 -11.92
CA ARG A 284 -18.49 -9.20 -10.58
C ARG A 284 -17.08 -9.65 -10.17
N LEU A 285 -16.24 -8.71 -9.75
CA LEU A 285 -14.92 -8.99 -9.15
C LEU A 285 -15.00 -9.05 -7.63
N LEU A 286 -15.91 -8.29 -7.02
CA LEU A 286 -16.07 -8.17 -5.57
C LEU A 286 -17.47 -8.65 -5.16
N ASN A 287 -17.55 -9.94 -4.84
CA ASN A 287 -18.79 -10.64 -4.54
C ASN A 287 -19.24 -10.55 -3.06
N HIS A 288 -18.44 -9.96 -2.17
CA HIS A 288 -18.73 -9.89 -0.73
C HIS A 288 -19.90 -8.96 -0.38
N ALA A 289 -20.18 -7.92 -1.17
CA ALA A 289 -21.27 -6.99 -0.91
C ALA A 289 -22.56 -7.40 -1.62
N PRO A 290 -23.73 -7.35 -0.96
CA PRO A 290 -25.03 -7.57 -1.61
C PRO A 290 -25.31 -6.55 -2.73
N LEU A 291 -26.02 -6.96 -3.79
CA LEU A 291 -26.34 -6.10 -4.93
C LEU A 291 -27.06 -4.81 -4.52
N ALA A 292 -28.03 -4.89 -3.61
CA ALA A 292 -28.77 -3.72 -3.11
C ALA A 292 -27.85 -2.67 -2.46
N ARG A 293 -26.82 -3.13 -1.72
CA ARG A 293 -25.82 -2.24 -1.12
C ARG A 293 -25.01 -1.52 -2.20
N ASN A 294 -24.58 -2.24 -3.24
CA ASN A 294 -23.82 -1.66 -4.35
C ASN A 294 -24.64 -0.60 -5.12
N LEU A 295 -25.92 -0.87 -5.36
CA LEU A 295 -26.83 0.10 -5.98
C LEU A 295 -27.05 1.34 -5.10
N ALA A 296 -27.20 1.17 -3.79
CA ALA A 296 -27.30 2.29 -2.85
C ALA A 296 -26.03 3.15 -2.82
N LEU A 297 -24.85 2.53 -2.87
CA LEU A 297 -23.57 3.24 -2.98
C LEU A 297 -23.49 4.03 -4.29
N ALA A 298 -23.91 3.45 -5.42
CA ALA A 298 -23.92 4.15 -6.69
C ALA A 298 -24.89 5.33 -6.72
N LEU A 299 -26.07 5.22 -6.10
CA LEU A 299 -27.00 6.33 -5.95
C LEU A 299 -26.41 7.45 -5.07
N ARG A 300 -25.85 7.08 -3.91
CA ARG A 300 -25.15 8.02 -3.02
C ARG A 300 -24.05 8.76 -3.77
N ASP A 301 -23.26 8.04 -4.55
CA ASP A 301 -22.18 8.60 -5.35
C ASP A 301 -22.69 9.56 -6.41
N ARG A 302 -23.75 9.19 -7.14
CA ARG A 302 -24.39 10.08 -8.11
C ARG A 302 -24.86 11.38 -7.47
N MET A 303 -25.45 11.30 -6.27
CA MET A 303 -25.95 12.47 -5.54
C MET A 303 -24.84 13.34 -4.97
N LYS A 304 -23.84 12.74 -4.30
CA LYS A 304 -22.78 13.49 -3.59
C LYS A 304 -21.61 13.89 -4.48
N ARG A 305 -21.37 13.16 -5.56
CA ARG A 305 -20.15 13.26 -6.40
C ARG A 305 -20.47 13.50 -7.88
N GLY A 306 -21.74 13.58 -8.25
CA GLY A 306 -22.21 13.87 -9.61
C GLY A 306 -22.09 12.72 -10.60
N ALA A 307 -21.53 11.57 -10.21
CA ALA A 307 -21.34 10.40 -11.07
C ALA A 307 -21.19 9.11 -10.23
N PHE A 308 -20.97 7.97 -10.86
CA PHE A 308 -20.76 6.68 -10.20
C PHE A 308 -19.77 5.81 -10.98
N LEU A 309 -19.22 4.80 -10.31
CA LEU A 309 -18.34 3.80 -10.92
C LEU A 309 -19.14 2.62 -11.48
N ARG A 310 -18.69 2.06 -12.60
CA ARG A 310 -19.31 0.90 -13.26
C ARG A 310 -18.48 -0.36 -13.08
N PRO A 311 -19.10 -1.56 -13.11
CA PRO A 311 -20.54 -1.81 -13.25
C PRO A 311 -21.32 -1.58 -11.94
N LEU A 312 -22.59 -1.16 -12.05
CA LEU A 312 -23.48 -0.86 -10.90
C LEU A 312 -23.73 -2.05 -9.96
N GLY A 313 -23.59 -3.28 -10.47
CA GLY A 313 -23.83 -4.49 -9.71
C GLY A 313 -22.65 -4.96 -8.85
N ASP A 314 -21.52 -4.30 -8.96
CA ASP A 314 -20.27 -4.64 -8.27
C ASP A 314 -19.92 -3.57 -7.24
N TYR A 315 -19.05 -3.90 -6.29
CA TYR A 315 -18.61 -2.89 -5.33
C TYR A 315 -17.80 -1.80 -6.06
N PRO A 316 -17.95 -0.49 -5.76
CA PRO A 316 -17.34 0.59 -6.56
C PRO A 316 -15.83 0.45 -6.79
N ARG A 317 -15.09 -0.10 -5.83
CA ARG A 317 -13.65 -0.43 -5.98
C ARG A 317 -13.37 -1.29 -7.22
N ALA A 318 -14.27 -2.19 -7.57
CA ALA A 318 -14.14 -3.07 -8.72
C ALA A 318 -14.14 -2.29 -10.06
N GLY A 319 -14.76 -1.11 -10.11
CA GLY A 319 -14.65 -0.21 -11.25
C GLY A 319 -13.26 0.39 -11.38
N LEU A 320 -12.62 0.76 -10.26
CA LEU A 320 -11.24 1.24 -10.24
C LEU A 320 -10.23 0.12 -10.60
N MET A 321 -10.46 -1.09 -10.11
CA MET A 321 -9.64 -2.28 -10.45
C MET A 321 -9.71 -2.58 -11.96
N ARG A 322 -10.88 -2.44 -12.59
CA ARG A 322 -11.05 -2.61 -14.04
C ARG A 322 -10.50 -1.44 -14.85
N ALA A 323 -10.60 -0.21 -14.35
CA ALA A 323 -10.06 0.95 -15.05
C ALA A 323 -8.53 0.95 -15.08
N LEU A 324 -7.87 0.46 -14.03
CA LEU A 324 -6.42 0.50 -13.89
C LEU A 324 -5.64 -0.14 -15.06
N PRO A 325 -5.93 -1.38 -15.52
CA PRO A 325 -5.22 -1.95 -16.66
C PRO A 325 -5.45 -1.17 -17.95
N CYS A 326 -6.63 -0.58 -18.17
CA CYS A 326 -6.87 0.33 -19.30
C CYS A 326 -5.96 1.57 -19.22
N LEU A 327 -5.89 2.20 -18.04
CA LEU A 327 -5.06 3.38 -17.79
C LEU A 327 -3.55 3.10 -17.89
N LEU A 328 -3.15 1.86 -17.60
CA LEU A 328 -1.78 1.37 -17.81
C LEU A 328 -1.51 0.98 -19.26
N GLY A 329 -2.51 0.97 -20.14
CA GLY A 329 -2.37 0.60 -21.55
C GLY A 329 -2.22 -0.91 -21.80
N LEU A 330 -2.70 -1.74 -20.87
CA LEU A 330 -2.60 -3.21 -20.90
C LEU A 330 -3.78 -3.88 -21.61
N THR A 331 -4.68 -3.09 -22.18
CA THR A 331 -5.91 -3.59 -22.82
C THR A 331 -5.94 -3.19 -24.29
N PRO A 332 -6.63 -3.95 -25.17
CA PRO A 332 -6.70 -3.62 -26.60
C PRO A 332 -7.28 -2.23 -26.87
N GLY A 333 -8.22 -1.76 -26.04
CA GLY A 333 -8.81 -0.43 -26.17
C GLY A 333 -7.99 0.70 -25.52
N GLY A 334 -6.88 0.36 -24.86
CA GLY A 334 -5.97 1.29 -24.20
C GLY A 334 -6.66 2.21 -23.17
N VAL A 335 -6.12 3.42 -23.04
CA VAL A 335 -6.59 4.43 -22.08
C VAL A 335 -8.07 4.82 -22.28
N PRO A 336 -8.60 5.03 -23.50
CA PRO A 336 -10.02 5.35 -23.71
C PRO A 336 -10.99 4.32 -23.12
N GLU A 337 -10.58 3.05 -23.05
CA GLU A 337 -11.39 1.96 -22.53
C GLU A 337 -11.74 2.14 -21.04
N ALA A 338 -10.94 2.92 -20.29
CA ALA A 338 -11.23 3.26 -18.89
C ALA A 338 -12.60 3.95 -18.72
N GLY A 339 -13.11 4.63 -19.76
CA GLY A 339 -14.44 5.26 -19.77
C GLY A 339 -15.62 4.27 -19.69
N ARG A 340 -15.37 2.96 -19.83
CA ARG A 340 -16.34 1.92 -19.51
C ARG A 340 -16.63 1.86 -18.01
N PHE A 341 -15.65 2.22 -17.17
CA PHE A 341 -15.66 2.01 -15.71
C PHE A 341 -15.68 3.33 -14.91
N LEU A 342 -15.04 4.36 -15.44
CA LEU A 342 -14.93 5.69 -14.83
C LEU A 342 -15.83 6.72 -15.55
N PRO A 343 -16.28 7.78 -14.84
CA PRO A 343 -16.83 8.97 -15.49
C PRO A 343 -15.82 9.57 -16.48
N LYS A 344 -16.29 10.19 -17.55
CA LYS A 344 -15.42 10.82 -18.56
C LYS A 344 -14.55 11.92 -17.91
N PRO A 345 -13.26 12.02 -18.31
CA PRO A 345 -12.39 13.10 -17.87
C PRO A 345 -12.79 14.42 -18.56
N ALA A 346 -12.29 15.54 -18.05
CA ALA A 346 -12.48 16.85 -18.68
C ALA A 346 -11.61 17.05 -19.93
N GLY A 347 -10.46 16.36 -20.03
CA GLY A 347 -9.52 16.43 -21.15
C GLY A 347 -9.70 15.32 -22.19
N ASP A 348 -8.71 15.19 -23.07
CA ASP A 348 -8.67 14.13 -24.09
C ASP A 348 -8.65 12.74 -23.44
N PRO A 349 -9.69 11.90 -23.63
CA PRO A 349 -9.76 10.57 -23.04
C PRO A 349 -8.70 9.60 -23.59
N ALA A 350 -7.98 9.94 -24.66
CA ALA A 350 -6.84 9.15 -25.13
C ALA A 350 -5.56 9.37 -24.30
N GLN A 351 -5.47 10.48 -23.56
CA GLN A 351 -4.29 10.82 -22.78
C GLN A 351 -4.40 10.34 -21.33
N PRO A 352 -3.41 9.59 -20.78
CA PRO A 352 -3.41 9.16 -19.38
C PRO A 352 -3.60 10.31 -18.39
N ALA A 353 -2.92 11.44 -18.61
CA ALA A 353 -2.96 12.62 -17.74
C ALA A 353 -4.39 13.17 -17.56
N SER A 354 -5.22 13.12 -18.60
CA SER A 354 -6.64 13.55 -18.51
C SER A 354 -7.43 12.76 -17.47
N TRP A 355 -7.05 11.49 -17.22
CA TRP A 355 -7.72 10.63 -16.26
C TRP A 355 -7.22 10.76 -14.84
N GLU A 356 -6.05 11.38 -14.60
CA GLU A 356 -5.40 11.42 -13.29
C GLU A 356 -6.34 11.94 -12.20
N ALA A 357 -6.88 13.16 -12.38
CA ALA A 357 -7.76 13.78 -11.40
C ALA A 357 -9.06 12.97 -11.18
N THR A 358 -9.60 12.37 -12.24
CA THR A 358 -10.80 11.53 -12.14
C THR A 358 -10.52 10.27 -11.34
N TYR A 359 -9.45 9.55 -11.68
CA TYR A 359 -9.05 8.33 -11.00
C TYR A 359 -8.68 8.61 -9.54
N ALA A 360 -7.85 9.63 -9.27
CA ALA A 360 -7.41 10.02 -7.93
C ALA A 360 -8.60 10.35 -7.00
N ARG A 361 -9.60 11.09 -7.50
CA ARG A 361 -10.80 11.42 -6.72
C ARG A 361 -11.57 10.16 -6.28
N TRP A 362 -11.74 9.21 -7.19
CA TRP A 362 -12.44 7.96 -6.89
C TRP A 362 -11.59 7.00 -6.05
N TRP A 363 -10.28 6.96 -6.31
CA TRP A 363 -9.29 6.24 -5.52
C TRP A 363 -9.37 6.65 -4.06
N ALA A 364 -9.30 7.95 -3.75
CA ALA A 364 -9.37 8.46 -2.38
C ALA A 364 -10.66 8.09 -1.63
N CYS A 365 -11.74 7.73 -2.34
CA CYS A 365 -12.99 7.30 -1.74
C CYS A 365 -13.06 5.78 -1.45
N TYR A 366 -12.25 4.97 -2.12
CA TYR A 366 -12.45 3.52 -2.21
C TYR A 366 -11.17 2.68 -2.07
N SER A 367 -9.99 3.29 -2.02
CA SER A 367 -8.70 2.62 -1.80
C SER A 367 -8.59 2.05 -0.41
#